data_AF-A0A6F8T7D9-F1
#
_entry.id   AF-A0A6F8T7D9-F1
#
_cell.length_a   1.000
_cell.length_b   1.000
_cell.length_c   1.000
_cell.angle_alpha   90.00
_cell.angle_beta   90.00
_cell.angle_gamma   90.00
#
_symmetry.space_group_name_H-M   'P 1'
#
loop_
_entity.id
_entity.type
_entity.pdbx_description
1 polymer ?
#
loop_
_entity_poly.entity_id
_entity_poly.type
_entity_poly.pdbx_seq_one_letter_code
_entity_poly.pdbx_strand_id
1 'polypeptide(L)' 'MYNFSELDKVMPHPVYGWMTWVCVVNPTLKTIESMEAQGLFEEAYQAAIATIDKKLKQRRSK' A
#
# COMPACT_ATOMS: atom_id res chain seq x y z
N MET A 1 4.51 13.97 13.35
CA MET A 1 3.12 14.09 12.85
C MET A 1 3.21 14.29 11.35
N TYR A 2 2.48 13.51 10.53
CA TYR A 2 2.47 13.70 9.08
C TYR A 2 1.58 14.89 8.70
N ASN A 3 2.03 15.71 7.77
CA ASN A 3 1.17 16.70 7.11
C ASN A 3 0.51 16.04 5.90
N PHE A 4 -0.76 15.66 6.04
CA PHE A 4 -1.51 14.93 5.01
C PHE A 4 -1.94 15.80 3.82
N SER A 5 -1.62 17.09 3.83
CA SER A 5 -1.85 18.01 2.70
C SER A 5 -0.63 18.18 1.81
N GLU A 6 0.50 17.52 2.10
CA GLU A 6 1.68 17.55 1.21
C GLU A 6 1.35 16.92 -0.15
N LEU A 7 1.72 17.62 -1.22
CA LEU A 7 1.51 17.14 -2.59
C LEU A 7 2.69 16.29 -3.04
N ASP A 8 2.40 15.35 -3.94
CA ASP A 8 3.39 14.54 -4.67
C ASP A 8 4.40 13.79 -3.77
N LYS A 9 3.92 13.32 -2.61
CA LYS A 9 4.72 12.58 -1.63
C LYS A 9 4.02 11.33 -1.16
N VAL A 10 4.76 10.21 -1.13
CA VAL A 10 4.31 8.97 -0.52
C VAL A 10 4.30 9.11 0.99
N MET A 11 3.14 8.87 1.60
CA MET A 11 2.92 8.96 3.04
C MET A 11 1.92 7.90 3.52
N PRO A 12 1.88 7.55 4.82
CA PRO A 12 0.84 6.68 5.36
C PRO A 12 -0.56 7.26 5.14
N HIS A 13 -1.56 6.42 4.86
CA HIS A 13 -2.93 6.88 4.71
C HIS A 13 -3.44 7.49 6.03
N PRO A 14 -4.06 8.68 6.03
CA PRO A 14 -4.47 9.38 7.26
C PRO A 14 -5.40 8.58 8.17
N VAL A 15 -6.22 7.70 7.58
CA VAL A 15 -7.17 6.84 8.31
C VAL A 15 -6.69 5.38 8.44
N TYR A 16 -5.90 4.90 7.46
CA TYR A 16 -5.62 3.46 7.29
C TYR A 16 -4.12 3.14 7.36
N GLY A 17 -3.26 4.09 7.76
CA GLY A 17 -1.82 3.88 7.82
C GLY A 17 -1.41 2.71 8.74
N TRP A 18 -2.17 2.49 9.81
CA TRP A 18 -1.97 1.35 10.73
C TRP A 18 -2.31 0.00 10.09
N MET A 19 -3.07 -0.02 9.00
CA MET A 19 -3.32 -1.20 8.17
C MET A 19 -2.32 -1.33 7.03
N THR A 20 -1.14 -0.70 7.15
CA THR A 20 -0.07 -0.66 6.13
C THR A 20 -0.51 -0.07 4.79
N TRP A 21 -1.42 0.91 4.79
CA TRP A 21 -1.83 1.62 3.58
C TRP A 21 -1.08 2.94 3.44
N VAL A 22 -0.74 3.28 2.21
CA VAL A 22 -0.08 4.54 1.83
C VAL A 22 -0.93 5.33 0.85
N CYS A 23 -0.70 6.63 0.74
CA CYS A 23 -1.34 7.51 -0.23
C CYS A 23 -0.36 8.56 -0.76
N VAL A 24 -0.72 9.16 -1.90
CA VAL A 24 -0.07 10.33 -2.49
C VAL A 24 -1.17 11.30 -2.92
N VAL A 25 -1.04 12.57 -2.54
CA VAL A 25 -1.97 13.62 -2.98
C VAL A 25 -1.45 14.24 -4.28
N ASN A 26 -2.25 14.23 -5.35
CA ASN A 26 -1.89 14.75 -6.67
C ASN A 26 -0.53 14.21 -7.18
N PRO A 27 -0.40 12.88 -7.36
CA PRO A 27 0.86 12.28 -7.80
C PRO A 27 1.25 12.78 -9.20
N THR A 28 2.54 13.04 -9.38
CA THR A 28 3.14 13.19 -10.70
C THR A 28 3.57 11.85 -11.26
N LEU A 29 3.79 11.79 -12.57
CA LEU A 29 4.30 10.59 -13.23
C LEU A 29 5.63 10.13 -12.61
N LYS A 30 6.51 11.08 -12.26
CA LYS A 30 7.79 10.80 -11.61
C LYS A 30 7.63 10.05 -10.29
N THR A 31 6.63 10.41 -9.48
CA THR A 31 6.36 9.72 -8.22
C THR A 31 5.83 8.32 -8.47
N ILE A 32 4.95 8.13 -9.47
CA ILE A 32 4.45 6.81 -9.85
C ILE A 32 5.60 5.91 -10.32
N GLU A 33 6.46 6.40 -11.23
CA GLU A 33 7.64 5.68 -11.72
C GLU A 33 8.61 5.34 -10.58
N SER A 34 8.79 6.25 -9.63
CA SER A 34 9.62 6.00 -8.44
C SER A 34 9.03 4.91 -7.55
N MET A 35 7.71 4.86 -7.39
CA MET A 35 7.02 3.81 -6.63
C MET A 35 7.14 2.45 -7.33
N GLU A 36 7.03 2.44 -8.66
CA GLU A 36 7.22 1.24 -9.48
C GLU A 36 8.65 0.72 -9.39
N ALA A 37 9.65 1.60 -9.54
CA ALA A 37 11.06 1.25 -9.43
C ALA A 37 11.45 0.73 -8.04
N GLN A 38 10.73 1.15 -6.99
CA GLN A 38 10.88 0.65 -5.63
C GLN A 38 10.14 -0.69 -5.38
N GLY A 39 9.39 -1.21 -6.36
CA GLY A 39 8.69 -2.49 -6.25
C GLY A 39 7.41 -2.44 -5.41
N LEU A 40 6.92 -1.25 -5.04
CA LEU A 40 5.81 -1.12 -4.09
C LEU A 40 4.50 -1.77 -4.56
N PHE A 41 4.24 -1.76 -5.88
CA PHE A 41 3.05 -2.39 -6.45
C PHE A 41 3.10 -3.91 -6.35
N GLU A 42 4.27 -4.50 -6.64
CA GLU A 42 4.46 -5.95 -6.54
C GLU A 42 4.37 -6.40 -5.08
N GLU A 43 5.02 -5.68 -4.16
CA GLU A 43 4.92 -5.98 -2.73
C GLU A 43 3.48 -5.91 -2.21
N ALA A 44 2.72 -4.89 -2.62
CA ALA A 44 1.31 -4.75 -2.26
C ALA A 44 0.46 -5.90 -2.81
N TYR A 45 0.73 -6.33 -4.04
CA TYR A 45 0.05 -7.48 -4.65
C TYR A 45 0.34 -8.79 -3.91
N GLN A 46 1.61 -9.07 -3.61
CA GLN A 46 2.00 -10.27 -2.86
C GLN A 46 1.40 -10.29 -1.44
N ALA A 47 1.35 -9.14 -0.76
CA ALA A 47 0.70 -9.02 0.54
C ALA A 47 -0.81 -9.34 0.47
N ALA A 48 -1.49 -8.92 -0.60
CA ALA A 48 -2.89 -9.22 -0.83
C ALA A 48 -3.11 -10.74 -1.07
N ILE A 49 -2.28 -11.37 -1.90
CA ILE A 49 -2.31 -12.83 -2.13
C ILE A 49 -2.14 -13.58 -0.81
N ALA A 50 -1.09 -13.26 -0.05
CA ALA A 50 -0.79 -13.92 1.22
C ALA A 50 -1.97 -13.83 2.22
N THR A 51 -2.66 -12.69 2.24
CA THR A 51 -3.85 -12.48 3.07
C THR A 51 -5.01 -13.40 2.65
N ILE A 52 -5.24 -13.56 1.35
CA ILE A 52 -6.29 -14.44 0.81
C ILE A 52 -5.95 -15.90 1.08
N ASP A 53 -4.72 -16.33 0.82
CA ASP A 53 -4.25 -17.70 1.05
C ASP A 53 -4.41 -18.11 2.51
N LYS A 54 -4.05 -17.23 3.44
CA LYS A 54 -4.25 -17.45 4.88
C LYS A 54 -5.72 -17.70 5.20
N LYS A 55 -6.64 -16.89 4.64
CA LYS A 55 -8.09 -17.05 4.83
C LYS A 55 -8.59 -18.38 4.26
N LEU A 56 -8.11 -18.79 3.08
CA LEU A 56 -8.49 -20.07 2.46
C LEU A 56 -8.04 -21.28 3.29
N LYS A 57 -6.80 -21.26 3.80
CA LYS A 57 -6.27 -22.31 4.69
C LYS A 57 -7.09 -22.42 5.98
N GLN A 58 -7.44 -21.29 6.59
CA GLN A 58 -8.28 -21.26 7.79
C GLN A 58 -9.68 -21.85 7.55
N ARG A 59 -10.27 -21.60 6.39
CA ARG A 59 -11.59 -22.16 6.02
C ARG A 59 -11.56 -23.67 5.77
N ARG A 60 -10.44 -24.21 5.28
CA ARG A 60 -10.26 -25.66 5.04
C ARG A 60 -9.98 -26.45 6.32
N SER A 61 -9.50 -25.78 7.36
CA SER A 61 -9.18 -26.39 8.67
C SER A 61 -10.36 -26.39 9.65
N LYS A 62 -11.52 -25.90 9.23
CA LYS A 62 -12.76 -25.81 10.02
C LYS A 62 -13.82 -26.67 9.35
#